data_AF-A0A750N4S9-F1
#
_entry.id   AF-A0A750N4S9-F1
#
_cell.length_a   1.000
_cell.length_b   1.000
_cell.length_c   1.000
_cell.angle_alpha   90.00
_cell.angle_beta   90.00
_cell.angle_gamma   90.00
#
_symmetry.space_group_name_H-M   'P 1'
#
loop_
_entity.id
_entity.type
_entity.pdbx_description
1 polymer ?
#
loop_
_entity_poly.entity_id
_entity_poly.type
_entity_poly.pdbx_seq_one_letter_code
_entity_poly.pdbx_strand_id
1 'polypeptide(L)' 'MDILTKAALITLSIIPGAMAGEPPHCVSGTDDYGITTTQCDNGTVTITNGKKGTATVCIADAGFTITCKEIQL' A
#
# COMPACT_ATOMS: atom_id res chain seq x y z
N MET A 1 -11.36 -19.07 -10.70
CA MET A 1 -10.99 -17.80 -10.03
C MET A 1 -10.60 -18.19 -8.63
N ASP A 2 -9.39 -18.72 -8.55
CA ASP A 2 -8.98 -19.63 -7.50
C ASP A 2 -8.39 -18.83 -6.35
N ILE A 3 -8.72 -19.27 -5.14
CA ILE A 3 -8.38 -18.62 -3.88
C ILE A 3 -6.85 -18.39 -3.73
N LEU A 4 -6.05 -19.09 -4.55
CA LEU A 4 -4.60 -18.94 -4.65
C LEU A 4 -4.14 -17.56 -5.15
N THR A 5 -4.87 -16.87 -6.03
CA THR A 5 -4.41 -15.55 -6.54
C THR A 5 -4.60 -14.42 -5.51
N LYS A 6 -5.55 -14.58 -4.58
CA LYS A 6 -5.74 -13.61 -3.46
C LYS A 6 -4.71 -13.77 -2.35
N ALA A 7 -4.05 -14.93 -2.25
CA ALA A 7 -3.05 -15.20 -1.21
C ALA A 7 -1.70 -14.50 -1.45
N ALA A 8 -1.42 -14.04 -2.67
CA ALA A 8 -0.16 -13.36 -2.99
C ALA A 8 -0.01 -11.97 -2.34
N LEU A 9 -1.09 -11.41 -1.78
CA LEU A 9 -1.11 -10.07 -1.16
C LEU A 9 -0.92 -10.10 0.36
N ILE A 10 -0.79 -11.28 0.99
CA ILE A 10 -0.83 -11.44 2.46
C ILE A 10 0.49 -12.01 3.02
N THR A 11 1.62 -11.81 2.34
CA THR A 11 2.93 -11.91 3.01
C THR A 11 3.39 -10.51 3.38
N LEU A 12 2.60 -9.86 4.24
CA LEU A 12 2.98 -8.63 4.92
C LEU A 12 4.06 -9.01 5.94
N SER A 13 5.31 -8.99 5.46
CA SER A 13 6.46 -9.12 6.34
C SER A 13 6.37 -8.00 7.36
N ILE A 14 6.36 -8.40 8.62
CA ILE A 14 6.31 -7.54 9.78
C ILE A 14 7.65 -6.78 9.79
N ILE A 15 7.71 -5.59 9.18
CA ILE A 15 8.91 -4.77 9.20
C ILE A 15 8.95 -4.06 10.56
N PRO A 16 10.01 -4.26 11.38
CA PRO A 16 10.16 -3.57 12.65
C PRO A 16 10.16 -2.05 12.43
N GLY A 17 9.52 -1.35 13.36
CA GLY A 17 9.16 0.07 13.27
C GLY A 17 10.26 0.96 12.71
N ALA A 18 9.84 1.83 11.80
CA ALA A 18 10.61 2.91 11.21
C ALA A 18 11.46 3.65 12.24
N MET A 19 12.77 3.71 11.98
CA MET A 19 13.69 4.60 12.68
C MET A 19 13.29 6.04 12.34
N ALA A 20 12.92 6.82 13.34
CA ALA A 20 12.59 8.24 13.16
C ALA A 20 13.83 9.00 12.65
N GLY A 21 13.85 9.36 11.37
CA GLY A 21 14.91 10.15 10.75
C GLY A 21 15.27 9.76 9.33
N GLU A 22 14.99 8.52 8.92
CA GLU A 22 15.19 8.06 7.54
C GLU A 22 13.89 8.14 6.73
N PRO A 23 13.97 8.48 5.43
CA PRO A 23 12.81 8.38 4.55
C PRO A 23 12.32 6.92 4.55
N PRO A 24 11.00 6.69 4.60
CA PRO A 24 10.47 5.34 4.66
C PRO A 24 10.88 4.55 3.41
N HIS A 25 11.26 3.29 3.61
CA HIS A 25 11.54 2.35 2.55
C HIS A 25 10.22 1.93 1.91
N CYS A 26 10.03 2.35 0.67
CA CYS A 26 8.82 2.04 -0.09
C CYS A 26 9.12 1.07 -1.22
N VAL A 27 8.23 0.11 -1.42
CA VAL A 27 8.22 -0.80 -2.56
C VAL A 27 6.97 -0.55 -3.39
N SER A 28 7.12 -0.54 -4.71
CA SER A 28 6.01 -0.30 -5.65
C SER A 28 5.88 -1.44 -6.64
N GLY A 29 4.65 -1.81 -6.97
CA GLY A 29 4.32 -2.78 -8.02
C GLY A 29 3.12 -2.31 -8.81
N THR A 30 3.16 -2.49 -10.13
CA THR A 30 2.03 -2.21 -11.03
C THR A 30 1.50 -3.52 -11.59
N ASP A 31 0.18 -3.71 -11.51
CA ASP A 31 -0.48 -4.87 -12.09
C ASP A 31 -0.81 -4.69 -13.58
N ASP A 32 -1.24 -5.76 -14.24
CA ASP A 32 -1.65 -5.74 -15.66
C ASP A 32 -2.86 -4.83 -15.92
N TYR A 33 -3.60 -4.44 -14.88
CA TYR A 33 -4.72 -3.51 -14.97
C TYR A 33 -4.28 -2.04 -14.91
N GLY A 34 -2.99 -1.77 -14.69
CA GLY A 34 -2.45 -0.41 -14.54
C GLY A 34 -2.72 0.20 -13.17
N ILE A 35 -2.94 -0.65 -12.16
CA ILE A 35 -3.04 -0.24 -10.76
C ILE A 35 -1.65 -0.32 -10.15
N THR A 36 -1.13 0.80 -9.68
CA THR A 36 0.15 0.86 -8.97
C THR A 36 -0.11 0.84 -7.48
N THR A 37 0.48 -0.11 -6.76
CA THR A 37 0.46 -0.16 -5.30
C THR A 37 1.86 0.13 -4.77
N THR A 38 1.98 1.12 -3.91
CA THR A 38 3.20 1.47 -3.17
C THR A 38 2.97 1.19 -1.70
N GLN A 39 3.86 0.44 -1.06
CA GLN A 39 3.80 0.15 0.38
C GLN A 39 5.11 0.56 1.03
N CYS A 40 5.01 1.26 2.15
CA CYS A 40 6.14 1.76 2.91
C CYS A 40 6.18 1.09 4.30
N ASP A 41 7.38 0.94 4.87
CA ASP A 41 7.60 0.34 6.20
C ASP A 41 6.98 1.14 7.35
N ASN A 42 6.66 2.41 7.13
CA ASN A 42 5.91 3.24 8.07
C ASN A 42 4.39 2.95 8.12
N GLY A 43 3.92 1.90 7.43
CA GLY A 43 2.51 1.50 7.40
C GLY A 43 1.64 2.28 6.39
N THR A 44 2.26 3.11 5.54
CA THR A 44 1.54 3.80 4.45
C THR A 44 1.43 2.90 3.23
N VAL A 45 0.24 2.84 2.64
CA VAL A 45 -0.05 2.16 1.37
C VAL A 45 -0.75 3.13 0.43
N THR A 46 -0.23 3.32 -0.77
CA THR A 46 -0.85 4.13 -1.82
C THR A 46 -1.22 3.24 -2.99
N ILE A 47 -2.48 3.29 -3.41
CA ILE A 47 -3.01 2.56 -4.55
C ILE A 47 -3.43 3.58 -5.59
N THR A 48 -2.73 3.65 -6.70
CA THR A 48 -3.01 4.57 -7.80
C THR A 48 -3.64 3.82 -8.97
N ASN A 49 -4.80 4.28 -9.42
CA ASN A 49 -5.45 3.82 -10.63
C ASN A 49 -5.24 4.85 -11.75
N GLY A 50 -4.21 4.65 -12.56
CA GLY A 50 -3.88 5.58 -13.66
C GLY A 50 -4.98 5.66 -14.73
N LYS A 51 -5.82 4.63 -14.87
CA LYS A 51 -6.93 4.62 -15.84
C LYS A 51 -8.15 5.40 -15.36
N LYS A 52 -8.38 5.46 -14.05
CA LYS A 52 -9.49 6.20 -13.44
C LYS A 52 -9.11 7.60 -12.96
N GLY A 53 -7.80 7.92 -12.92
CA GLY A 53 -7.33 9.18 -12.36
C GLY A 53 -7.64 9.28 -10.87
N THR A 54 -7.53 8.18 -10.13
CA THR A 54 -7.77 8.16 -8.68
C THR A 54 -6.57 7.57 -7.95
N ALA A 55 -6.37 8.01 -6.70
CA ALA A 55 -5.46 7.38 -5.78
C ALA A 55 -6.14 7.18 -4.42
N THR A 56 -5.92 6.01 -3.82
CA THR A 56 -6.35 5.68 -2.47
C THR A 56 -5.12 5.60 -1.59
N VAL A 57 -5.05 6.45 -0.58
CA VAL A 57 -3.98 6.43 0.41
C VAL A 57 -4.53 5.85 1.70
N CYS A 58 -3.94 4.74 2.15
CA CYS A 58 -4.22 4.09 3.41
C CYS A 58 -3.03 4.26 4.35
N ILE A 59 -3.28 4.57 5.62
CA ILE A 59 -2.26 4.71 6.65
C ILE A 59 -2.68 3.86 7.83
N ALA A 60 -1.78 2.99 8.30
CA ALA A 60 -1.93 2.31 9.57
C ALA A 60 -1.34 3.19 10.68
N ASP A 61 -2.16 3.54 11.67
CA ASP A 61 -1.68 4.19 12.89
C ASP A 61 -1.03 3.17 13.85
N ALA A 62 -0.30 3.64 14.86
CA ALA A 62 0.36 2.81 15.87
C ALA A 62 -0.62 1.85 16.60
N GLY A 63 -1.92 2.14 16.58
CA GLY A 63 -2.99 1.26 17.08
C GLY A 63 -3.50 0.20 16.09
N PHE A 64 -2.85 -0.03 14.94
CA PHE A 64 -3.32 -0.88 13.84
C PHE A 64 -4.65 -0.43 13.19
N THR A 65 -5.12 0.78 13.49
CA THR A 65 -6.27 1.38 12.82
C THR A 65 -5.85 1.81 11.42
N ILE A 66 -6.49 1.26 10.38
CA ILE A 66 -6.24 1.63 9.00
C ILE A 66 -7.23 2.72 8.59
N THR A 67 -6.73 3.89 8.21
CA THR A 67 -7.54 4.98 7.63
C THR A 67 -7.21 5.11 6.15
N CYS A 68 -8.22 5.01 5.29
CA CYS A 68 -8.07 5.17 3.84
C CYS A 68 -8.82 6.40 3.32
N LYS A 69 -8.20 7.15 2.42
CA LYS A 69 -8.82 8.27 1.72
C LYS A 69 -8.58 8.15 0.22
N GLU A 70 -9.66 8.19 -0.54
CA GLU A 70 -9.59 8.34 -2.00
C GLU A 70 -9.43 9.83 -2.35
N ILE A 71 -8.57 10.11 -3.31
CA ILE A 71 -8.35 11.41 -3.92
C ILE A 71 -8.42 11.26 -5.44
N GLN A 72 -8.89 12.31 -6.09
CA GLN A 72 -8.84 12.44 -7.54
C GLN A 72 -7.51 13.07 -7.93
N LEU A 73 -6.87 12.51 -8.96
CA LEU A 73 -5.56 12.92 -9.48
C LEU A 73 -5.70 13.93 -10.61
#